data_AF-X8HEI7-F1
#
_entry.id   AF-X8HEI7-F1
#
_cell.length_a   1.000
_cell.length_b   1.000
_cell.length_c   1.000
_cell.angle_alpha   90.00
_cell.angle_beta   90.00
_cell.angle_gamma   90.00
#
_symmetry.space_group_name_H-M   'P 1'
#
loop_
_entity.id
_entity.type
_entity.pdbx_description
1 polymer ?
#
loop_
_entity_poly.entity_id
_entity_poly.type
_entity_poly.pdbx_seq_one_letter_code
_entity_poly.pdbx_strand_id
1 'polypeptide(L)'
;CGIVGSSISWGVRRGVFSNEAGLGTGAWVAGCADVSHPAKAGLSQTFSVFISLLICIATSLMILVTDSYNVIGTDGNYIVQNIIGDYDIYVTHSIDSVVQGFGTIFITIAMFLFTFTTIMAYSLYLSRINYFFFSGHTNRKNVKIVSTLINIVTTILAFLGPLVSSSTIWSMASAMCGLISLVNLFSLILLYKPAIITLKDYEKQLKMGLDPVFIPEKYKIENAELWNKIIEEDYNTELDNYKKVFND
;
A
#
# COMPACT_ATOMS: atom_id res chain seq x y z
N CYS A 1 10.84 -22.90 21.94
CA CYS A 1 10.02 -22.40 20.81
C CYS A 1 9.67 -20.90 20.87
N GLY A 2 10.27 -20.09 21.78
CA GLY A 2 9.93 -18.66 21.91
C GLY A 2 10.58 -17.73 20.87
N ILE A 3 11.89 -17.89 20.61
CA ILE A 3 12.67 -16.97 19.76
C ILE A 3 12.12 -16.94 18.32
N VAL A 4 11.94 -18.11 17.70
CA VAL A 4 11.42 -18.20 16.32
C VAL A 4 10.02 -17.60 16.20
N GLY A 5 9.14 -17.87 17.18
CA GLY A 5 7.79 -17.30 17.21
C GLY A 5 7.79 -15.78 17.35
N SER A 6 8.62 -15.23 18.24
CA SER A 6 8.77 -13.78 18.37
C SER A 6 9.35 -13.13 17.13
N SER A 7 10.36 -13.72 16.50
CA SER A 7 10.97 -13.19 15.27
C SER A 7 9.98 -13.16 14.11
N ILE A 8 9.19 -14.23 13.94
CA ILE A 8 8.13 -14.28 12.93
C ILE A 8 7.06 -13.23 13.22
N SER A 9 6.58 -13.14 14.48
CA SER A 9 5.54 -12.18 14.85
C SER A 9 5.97 -10.73 14.60
N TRP A 10 7.21 -10.37 14.95
CA TRP A 10 7.75 -9.04 14.71
C TRP A 10 7.98 -8.76 13.23
N GLY A 11 8.49 -9.76 12.49
CA GLY A 11 8.69 -9.67 11.05
C GLY A 11 7.38 -9.49 10.29
N VAL A 12 6.33 -10.27 10.59
CA VAL A 12 5.01 -10.14 9.98
C VAL A 12 4.39 -8.80 10.31
N ARG A 13 4.43 -8.38 11.58
CA ARG A 13 3.87 -7.10 12.02
C ARG A 13 4.50 -5.93 11.26
N ARG A 14 5.82 -5.89 11.14
CA ARG A 14 6.54 -4.82 10.42
C ARG A 14 6.42 -4.96 8.89
N GLY A 15 6.38 -6.17 8.36
CA GLY A 15 6.25 -6.45 6.94
C GLY A 15 4.94 -5.93 6.35
N VAL A 16 3.82 -6.15 7.04
CA VAL A 16 2.50 -5.63 6.63
C VAL A 16 2.48 -4.11 6.55
N PHE A 17 3.23 -3.40 7.42
CA PHE A 17 3.36 -1.94 7.33
C PHE A 17 4.16 -1.45 6.13
N SER A 18 5.12 -2.24 5.63
CA SER A 18 6.01 -1.79 4.56
C SER A 18 5.41 -1.92 3.17
N ASN A 19 4.57 -2.94 2.96
CA ASN A 19 4.03 -3.26 1.65
C ASN A 19 2.49 -3.22 1.58
N GLU A 20 1.84 -2.96 2.73
CA GLU A 20 0.40 -2.90 2.87
C GLU A 20 -0.35 -4.16 2.40
N ALA A 21 0.34 -5.30 2.35
CA ALA A 21 -0.24 -6.55 1.92
C ALA A 21 -1.39 -6.95 2.86
N GLY A 22 -2.58 -7.11 2.29
CA GLY A 22 -3.78 -7.49 3.03
C GLY A 22 -4.52 -6.33 3.72
N LEU A 23 -4.03 -5.09 3.67
CA LEU A 23 -4.76 -3.91 4.16
C LEU A 23 -5.85 -3.45 3.19
N GLY A 24 -5.68 -3.69 1.88
CA GLY A 24 -6.66 -3.33 0.85
C GLY A 24 -6.53 -1.88 0.32
N THR A 25 -5.69 -1.06 0.94
CA THR A 25 -5.36 0.31 0.51
C THR A 25 -4.73 0.35 -0.89
N GLY A 26 -3.90 -0.63 -1.23
CA GLY A 26 -3.34 -0.77 -2.58
C GLY A 26 -4.39 -0.92 -3.68
N ALA A 27 -5.58 -1.45 -3.36
CA ALA A 27 -6.68 -1.56 -4.32
C ALA A 27 -7.27 -0.19 -4.69
N TRP A 28 -7.22 0.80 -3.79
CA TRP A 28 -7.68 2.15 -4.08
C TRP A 28 -6.82 2.83 -5.13
N VAL A 29 -5.50 2.58 -5.08
CA VAL A 29 -4.53 3.10 -6.06
C VAL A 29 -4.72 2.43 -7.41
N ALA A 30 -4.79 1.09 -7.40
CA ALA A 30 -5.02 0.31 -8.60
C ALA A 30 -6.34 0.67 -9.29
N GLY A 31 -7.38 1.07 -8.53
CA GLY A 31 -8.66 1.52 -9.07
C GLY A 31 -8.62 2.91 -9.74
N CYS A 32 -7.57 3.70 -9.53
CA CYS A 32 -7.36 4.97 -10.23
C CYS A 32 -6.47 4.82 -11.47
N ALA A 33 -5.91 3.62 -11.71
CA ALA A 33 -5.10 3.36 -12.89
C ALA A 33 -6.01 3.24 -14.12
N ASP A 34 -5.65 3.96 -15.16
CA ASP A 34 -6.23 3.78 -16.48
C ASP A 34 -5.60 2.53 -17.12
N VAL A 35 -6.38 1.46 -17.22
CA VAL A 35 -5.97 0.17 -17.77
C VAL A 35 -7.12 -0.47 -18.54
N SER A 36 -6.82 -1.23 -19.58
CA SER A 36 -7.84 -2.00 -20.34
C SER A 36 -8.37 -3.24 -19.60
N HIS A 37 -7.67 -3.71 -18.57
CA HIS A 37 -8.09 -4.88 -17.80
C HIS A 37 -7.65 -4.79 -16.32
N PRO A 38 -8.54 -5.03 -15.33
CA PRO A 38 -8.24 -4.83 -13.90
C PRO A 38 -7.08 -5.69 -13.39
N ALA A 39 -6.91 -6.90 -13.93
CA ALA A 39 -5.76 -7.75 -13.60
C ALA A 39 -4.39 -7.09 -13.89
N LYS A 40 -4.29 -6.19 -14.89
CA LYS A 40 -3.04 -5.46 -15.18
C LYS A 40 -2.63 -4.58 -14.00
N ALA A 41 -3.57 -3.79 -13.49
CA ALA A 41 -3.33 -2.94 -12.31
C ALA A 41 -3.02 -3.77 -11.06
N GLY A 42 -3.72 -4.90 -10.85
CA GLY A 42 -3.45 -5.81 -9.74
C GLY A 42 -2.06 -6.47 -9.78
N LEU A 43 -1.60 -6.88 -10.97
CA LEU A 43 -0.26 -7.44 -11.15
C LEU A 43 0.84 -6.39 -10.93
N SER A 44 0.64 -5.17 -11.44
CA SER A 44 1.55 -4.05 -11.17
C SER A 44 1.64 -3.74 -9.67
N GLN A 45 0.50 -3.77 -8.97
CA GLN A 45 0.48 -3.58 -7.52
C GLN A 45 1.17 -4.73 -6.76
N THR A 46 1.10 -5.97 -7.26
CA THR A 46 1.85 -7.09 -6.65
C THR A 46 3.36 -6.91 -6.83
N PHE A 47 3.78 -6.35 -7.95
CA PHE A 47 5.19 -6.05 -8.21
C PHE A 47 5.75 -4.99 -7.25
N SER A 48 4.95 -3.98 -6.86
CA SER A 48 5.40 -2.98 -5.88
C SER A 48 5.70 -3.59 -4.49
N VAL A 49 4.95 -4.62 -4.09
CA VAL A 49 5.19 -5.38 -2.85
C VAL A 49 6.54 -6.10 -2.89
N PHE A 50 6.89 -6.67 -4.06
CA PHE A 50 8.20 -7.30 -4.26
C PHE A 50 9.36 -6.30 -4.17
N ILE A 51 9.19 -5.10 -4.75
CA ILE A 51 10.19 -4.03 -4.63
C ILE A 51 10.36 -3.62 -3.16
N SER A 52 9.26 -3.43 -2.43
CA SER A 52 9.29 -3.09 -1.00
C SER A 52 10.05 -4.14 -0.18
N LEU A 53 9.83 -5.43 -0.47
CA LEU A 53 10.58 -6.52 0.16
C LEU A 53 12.09 -6.42 -0.08
N LEU A 54 12.52 -6.16 -1.32
CA LEU A 54 13.94 -6.00 -1.65
C LEU A 54 14.57 -4.82 -0.92
N ILE A 55 13.87 -3.68 -0.85
CA ILE A 55 14.32 -2.49 -0.13
C ILE A 55 14.46 -2.79 1.37
N CYS A 56 13.48 -3.47 1.98
CA CYS A 56 13.56 -3.86 3.39
C CYS A 56 14.72 -4.81 3.69
N ILE A 57 14.95 -5.80 2.82
CA ILE A 57 16.07 -6.73 2.94
C ILE A 57 17.39 -5.97 2.85
N ALA A 58 17.53 -5.06 1.87
CA ALA A 58 18.73 -4.24 1.71
C ALA A 58 18.99 -3.38 2.95
N THR A 59 17.96 -2.70 3.48
CA THR A 59 18.08 -1.87 4.69
C THR A 59 18.43 -2.72 5.92
N SER A 60 17.78 -3.88 6.09
CA SER A 60 18.10 -4.78 7.20
C SER A 60 19.52 -5.32 7.12
N LEU A 61 19.99 -5.69 5.92
CA LEU A 61 21.34 -6.18 5.72
C LEU A 61 22.37 -5.08 5.99
N MET A 62 22.10 -3.85 5.55
CA MET A 62 22.94 -2.68 5.84
C MET A 62 23.11 -2.46 7.35
N ILE A 63 22.02 -2.51 8.12
CA ILE A 63 22.06 -2.37 9.58
C ILE A 63 22.90 -3.47 10.23
N LEU A 64 22.76 -4.72 9.76
CA LEU A 64 23.49 -5.86 10.30
C LEU A 64 24.99 -5.79 9.99
N VAL A 65 25.37 -5.41 8.77
CA VAL A 65 26.78 -5.32 8.34
C VAL A 65 27.51 -4.17 9.04
N THR A 66 26.80 -3.10 9.40
CA THR A 66 27.37 -1.92 10.06
C THR A 66 27.29 -1.98 11.59
N ASP A 67 26.89 -3.14 12.14
CA ASP A 67 26.65 -3.35 13.57
C ASP A 67 25.76 -2.27 14.22
N SER A 68 24.89 -1.65 13.44
CA SER A 68 24.08 -0.50 13.85
C SER A 68 22.76 -0.91 14.50
N TYR A 69 22.80 -1.90 15.40
CA TYR A 69 21.64 -2.45 16.10
C TYR A 69 21.95 -2.68 17.59
N ASN A 70 20.89 -2.69 18.41
CA ASN A 70 20.99 -3.09 19.81
C ASN A 70 20.22 -4.39 20.04
N VAL A 71 20.74 -5.24 20.93
CA VAL A 71 20.08 -6.48 21.35
C VAL A 71 19.63 -6.32 22.79
N ILE A 72 18.32 -6.36 22.99
CA ILE A 72 17.69 -6.28 24.31
C ILE A 72 17.31 -7.70 24.74
N GLY A 73 17.75 -8.10 25.92
CA GLY A 73 17.40 -9.39 26.53
C GLY A 73 15.97 -9.41 27.03
N THR A 74 15.48 -10.60 27.38
CA THR A 74 14.13 -10.80 27.93
C THR A 74 13.88 -10.01 29.21
N ASP A 75 14.94 -9.66 29.93
CA ASP A 75 14.91 -8.95 31.21
C ASP A 75 14.90 -7.42 31.02
N GLY A 76 14.84 -6.94 29.77
CA GLY A 76 14.89 -5.51 29.42
C GLY A 76 16.29 -4.90 29.45
N ASN A 77 17.30 -5.67 29.88
CA ASN A 77 18.70 -5.26 29.86
C ASN A 77 19.31 -5.40 28.46
N TYR A 78 20.18 -4.48 28.08
CA TYR A 78 20.95 -4.59 26.84
C TYR A 78 21.98 -5.71 26.94
N ILE A 79 21.89 -6.69 26.02
CA ILE A 79 22.90 -7.72 25.82
C ILE A 79 24.04 -7.16 24.95
N VAL A 80 23.66 -6.40 23.92
CA VAL A 80 24.58 -5.68 23.03
C VAL A 80 24.02 -4.27 22.82
N GLN A 81 24.83 -3.26 23.07
CA GLN A 81 24.47 -1.86 22.84
C GLN A 81 25.55 -1.20 21.97
N ASN A 82 25.31 -1.18 20.66
CA ASN A 82 26.21 -0.56 19.71
C ASN A 82 25.88 0.93 19.49
N ILE A 83 24.61 1.32 19.71
CA ILE A 83 24.13 2.69 19.49
C ILE A 83 23.35 3.19 20.71
N ILE A 84 23.52 4.47 21.04
CA ILE A 84 22.68 5.18 22.02
C ILE A 84 21.44 5.73 21.30
N GLY A 85 20.32 5.01 21.43
CA GLY A 85 19.00 5.41 20.94
C GLY A 85 18.16 4.22 20.46
N ASP A 86 16.93 4.51 20.03
CA ASP A 86 15.95 3.49 19.63
C ASP A 86 16.09 3.10 18.15
N TYR A 87 15.30 2.12 17.68
CA TYR A 87 15.38 1.60 16.32
C TYR A 87 15.21 2.66 15.21
N ASP A 88 14.64 3.83 15.52
CA ASP A 88 14.43 4.95 14.59
C ASP A 88 15.76 5.53 14.03
N ILE A 89 16.88 5.41 14.76
CA ILE A 89 18.18 6.00 14.35
C ILE A 89 19.14 4.98 13.71
N TYR A 90 18.80 3.69 13.67
CA TYR A 90 19.69 2.64 13.21
C TYR A 90 20.12 2.83 11.75
N VAL A 91 19.17 3.21 10.89
CA VAL A 91 19.44 3.47 9.46
C VAL A 91 20.40 4.66 9.30
N THR A 92 20.16 5.75 10.04
CA THR A 92 21.01 6.95 9.99
C THR A 92 22.45 6.62 10.39
N HIS A 93 22.63 5.93 11.52
CA HIS A 93 23.94 5.50 11.99
C HIS A 93 24.63 4.51 11.04
N SER A 94 23.87 3.60 10.43
CA SER A 94 24.41 2.66 9.44
C SER A 94 25.04 3.41 8.26
N ILE A 95 24.36 4.43 7.75
CA ILE A 95 24.86 5.24 6.63
C ILE A 95 26.05 6.10 7.08
N ASP A 96 25.97 6.72 8.26
CA ASP A 96 27.06 7.54 8.81
C ASP A 96 28.34 6.72 9.10
N SER A 97 28.21 5.41 9.36
CA SER A 97 29.36 4.51 9.53
C SER A 97 30.18 4.34 8.25
N VAL A 98 29.56 4.47 7.08
CA VAL A 98 30.21 4.36 5.76
C VAL A 98 30.60 5.73 5.22
N VAL A 99 29.72 6.73 5.37
CA VAL A 99 29.93 8.11 4.91
C VAL A 99 29.58 9.08 6.03
N GLN A 100 30.59 9.49 6.78
CA GLN A 100 30.41 10.34 7.98
C GLN A 100 29.65 11.64 7.67
N GLY A 101 28.55 11.86 8.40
CA GLY A 101 27.76 13.10 8.35
C GLY A 101 26.76 13.17 7.18
N PHE A 102 26.76 12.18 6.27
CA PHE A 102 25.84 12.14 5.14
C PHE A 102 24.48 11.50 5.51
N GLY A 103 24.47 10.54 6.44
CA GLY A 103 23.29 9.77 6.81
C GLY A 103 22.18 10.66 7.34
N THR A 104 22.51 11.62 8.21
CA THR A 104 21.51 12.54 8.77
C THR A 104 20.85 13.40 7.70
N ILE A 105 21.62 13.98 6.77
CA ILE A 105 21.09 14.83 5.71
C ILE A 105 20.23 14.01 4.74
N PHE A 106 20.74 12.84 4.33
CA PHE A 106 20.06 11.94 3.40
C PHE A 106 18.71 11.48 3.95
N ILE A 107 18.69 10.95 5.18
CA ILE A 107 17.46 10.45 5.81
C ILE A 107 16.47 11.59 6.05
N THR A 108 16.92 12.79 6.41
CA THR A 108 16.03 13.95 6.58
C THR A 108 15.30 14.31 5.28
N ILE A 109 16.02 14.40 4.17
CA ILE A 109 15.42 14.72 2.86
C ILE A 109 14.50 13.59 2.39
N ALA A 110 14.94 12.34 2.54
CA ALA A 110 14.16 11.17 2.17
C ALA A 110 12.85 11.07 2.97
N MET A 111 12.90 11.26 4.30
CA MET A 111 11.73 11.26 5.18
C MET A 111 10.80 12.43 4.89
N PHE A 112 11.32 13.61 4.56
CA PHE A 112 10.50 14.74 4.13
C PHE A 112 9.69 14.40 2.87
N LEU A 113 10.36 13.92 1.82
CA LEU A 113 9.70 13.55 0.56
C LEU A 113 8.71 12.41 0.78
N PHE A 114 9.09 11.36 1.50
CA PHE A 114 8.25 10.20 1.77
C PHE A 114 7.00 10.57 2.57
N THR A 115 7.16 11.37 3.63
CA THR A 115 6.04 11.83 4.46
C THR A 115 5.11 12.74 3.66
N PHE A 116 5.68 13.66 2.88
CA PHE A 116 4.90 14.55 2.02
C PHE A 116 4.06 13.77 1.00
N THR A 117 4.67 12.81 0.28
CA THR A 117 3.94 11.98 -0.69
C THR A 117 2.88 11.11 -0.01
N THR A 118 3.14 10.62 1.20
CA THR A 118 2.18 9.80 1.96
C THR A 118 0.96 10.62 2.37
N ILE A 119 1.15 11.81 2.93
CA ILE A 119 0.04 12.70 3.31
C ILE A 119 -0.81 13.06 2.08
N MET A 120 -0.15 13.35 0.95
CA MET A 120 -0.83 13.65 -0.31
C MET A 120 -1.67 12.46 -0.80
N ALA A 121 -1.11 11.24 -0.80
CA ALA A 121 -1.81 10.04 -1.21
C ALA A 121 -3.07 9.79 -0.35
N TYR A 122 -2.93 9.84 0.98
CA TYR A 122 -4.06 9.66 1.88
C TYR A 122 -5.13 10.75 1.72
N SER A 123 -4.74 12.01 1.57
CA SER A 123 -5.67 13.12 1.29
C SER A 123 -6.53 12.87 0.04
N LEU A 124 -5.92 12.36 -1.03
CA LEU A 124 -6.63 11.98 -2.26
C LEU A 124 -7.59 10.79 -2.01
N TYR A 125 -7.15 9.75 -1.31
CA TYR A 125 -7.99 8.58 -1.01
C TYR A 125 -9.20 8.95 -0.18
N LEU A 126 -9.02 9.71 0.91
CA LEU A 126 -10.12 10.15 1.76
C LEU A 126 -11.11 11.03 0.97
N SER A 127 -10.61 11.90 0.10
CA SER A 127 -11.47 12.71 -0.78
C SER A 127 -12.33 11.86 -1.71
N ARG A 128 -11.78 10.77 -2.28
CA ARG A 128 -12.51 9.83 -3.16
C ARG A 128 -13.53 8.99 -2.39
N ILE A 129 -13.17 8.48 -1.22
CA ILE A 129 -14.08 7.72 -0.35
C ILE A 129 -15.26 8.60 0.07
N ASN A 130 -15.00 9.83 0.51
CA ASN A 130 -16.05 10.78 0.87
C ASN A 130 -16.96 11.08 -0.32
N TYR A 131 -16.41 11.24 -1.52
CA TYR A 131 -17.22 11.43 -2.72
C TYR A 131 -18.14 10.24 -2.95
N PHE A 132 -17.63 9.00 -2.89
CA PHE A 132 -18.45 7.79 -3.07
C PHE A 132 -19.59 7.70 -2.05
N PHE A 133 -19.31 7.91 -0.76
CA PHE A 133 -20.34 7.80 0.29
C PHE A 133 -21.36 8.95 0.27
N PHE A 134 -20.94 10.20 0.00
CA PHE A 134 -21.80 11.37 0.15
C PHE A 134 -22.39 11.92 -1.16
N SER A 135 -21.87 11.54 -2.33
CA SER A 135 -22.35 12.05 -3.63
C SER A 135 -23.80 11.65 -3.96
N GLY A 136 -24.38 10.66 -3.25
CA GLY A 136 -25.79 10.29 -3.40
C GLY A 136 -26.76 10.99 -2.44
N HIS A 137 -26.29 11.55 -1.32
CA HIS A 137 -27.14 11.97 -0.19
C HIS A 137 -26.91 13.42 0.28
N THR A 138 -25.98 14.17 -0.31
CA THR A 138 -25.59 15.49 0.21
C THR A 138 -25.28 16.50 -0.88
N ASN A 139 -25.73 17.74 -0.68
CA ASN A 139 -25.49 18.87 -1.58
C ASN A 139 -23.97 19.08 -1.82
N ARG A 140 -23.55 19.30 -3.07
CA ARG A 140 -22.13 19.30 -3.50
C ARG A 140 -21.21 20.23 -2.67
N LYS A 141 -21.76 21.28 -2.05
CA LYS A 141 -21.02 22.21 -1.18
C LYS A 141 -20.64 21.58 0.16
N ASN A 142 -21.52 20.79 0.77
CA ASN A 142 -21.27 20.18 2.08
C ASN A 142 -20.19 19.10 1.99
N VAL A 143 -20.16 18.32 0.90
CA VAL A 143 -19.10 17.31 0.63
C VAL A 143 -17.73 17.98 0.52
N LYS A 144 -17.64 19.14 -0.14
CA LYS A 144 -16.39 19.91 -0.24
C LYS A 144 -15.93 20.41 1.13
N ILE A 145 -16.84 20.91 1.97
CA ILE A 145 -16.51 21.39 3.32
C ILE A 145 -15.98 20.23 4.18
N VAL A 146 -16.64 19.07 4.16
CA VAL A 146 -16.22 17.87 4.90
C VAL A 146 -14.84 17.39 4.43
N SER A 147 -14.61 17.33 3.11
CA SER A 147 -13.31 16.95 2.56
C SER A 147 -12.19 17.91 2.97
N THR A 148 -12.45 19.22 2.96
CA THR A 148 -11.49 20.23 3.40
C THR A 148 -11.18 20.10 4.89
N LEU A 149 -12.21 19.89 5.73
CA LEU A 149 -12.02 19.68 7.17
C LEU A 149 -11.16 18.45 7.46
N ILE A 150 -11.39 17.34 6.77
CA ILE A 150 -10.60 16.12 6.91
C ILE A 150 -9.13 16.36 6.54
N ASN A 151 -8.87 17.09 5.47
CA ASN A 151 -7.49 17.42 5.07
C ASN A 151 -6.80 18.34 6.08
N ILE A 152 -7.52 19.32 6.64
CA ILE A 152 -7.01 20.18 7.72
C ILE A 152 -6.65 19.34 8.95
N VAL A 153 -7.57 18.47 9.39
CA VAL A 153 -7.33 17.58 10.55
C VAL A 153 -6.13 16.67 10.29
N THR A 154 -6.05 16.05 9.10
CA THR A 154 -4.92 15.18 8.73
C THR A 154 -3.59 15.94 8.76
N THR A 155 -3.57 17.18 8.28
CA THR A 155 -2.37 18.05 8.30
C THR A 155 -1.97 18.42 9.72
N ILE A 156 -2.94 18.76 10.58
CA ILE A 156 -2.68 19.04 12.00
C ILE A 156 -2.12 17.80 12.70
N LEU A 157 -2.72 16.63 12.47
CA LEU A 157 -2.25 15.36 13.03
C LEU A 157 -0.84 15.01 12.54
N ALA A 158 -0.50 15.30 11.28
CA ALA A 158 0.85 15.11 10.77
C ALA A 158 1.88 16.01 11.48
N PHE A 159 1.48 17.23 11.86
CA PHE A 159 2.35 18.14 12.63
C PHE A 159 2.48 17.73 14.10
N LEU A 160 1.41 17.20 14.70
CA LEU A 160 1.41 16.72 16.08
C LEU A 160 2.02 15.32 16.24
N GLY A 161 2.05 14.53 15.17
CA GLY A 161 2.56 13.16 15.14
C GLY A 161 3.96 13.02 15.76
N PRO A 162 4.95 13.83 15.35
CA PRO A 162 6.29 13.81 15.92
C PRO A 162 6.39 14.15 17.42
N LEU A 163 5.34 14.74 18.01
CA LEU A 163 5.28 15.07 19.44
C LEU A 163 4.86 13.88 20.31
N VAL A 164 4.36 12.80 19.71
CA VAL A 164 3.91 11.58 20.38
C VAL A 164 5.03 10.54 20.34
N SER A 165 5.16 9.73 21.39
CA SER A 165 6.19 8.68 21.42
C SER A 165 5.99 7.64 20.33
N SER A 166 7.11 7.20 19.71
CA SER A 166 7.10 6.20 18.64
C SER A 166 6.36 4.93 19.05
N SER A 167 6.58 4.42 20.27
CA SER A 167 5.93 3.21 20.78
C SER A 167 4.40 3.29 20.81
N THR A 168 3.85 4.47 21.14
CA THR A 168 2.40 4.71 21.15
C THR A 168 1.83 4.72 19.74
N ILE A 169 2.49 5.44 18.83
CA ILE A 169 2.10 5.52 17.42
C ILE A 169 2.10 4.11 16.79
N TRP A 170 3.16 3.33 17.00
CA TRP A 170 3.26 1.98 16.46
C TRP A 170 2.20 1.03 17.05
N SER A 171 1.87 1.17 18.33
CA SER A 171 0.83 0.36 18.98
C SER A 171 -0.55 0.67 18.42
N MET A 172 -0.89 1.96 18.32
CA MET A 172 -2.16 2.42 17.74
C MET A 172 -2.28 2.03 16.27
N ALA A 173 -1.24 2.28 15.47
CA ALA A 173 -1.20 1.91 14.06
C ALA A 173 -1.39 0.40 13.87
N SER A 174 -0.78 -0.43 14.71
CA SER A 174 -0.90 -1.90 14.59
C SER A 174 -2.31 -2.38 14.87
N ALA A 175 -3.00 -1.77 15.85
CA ALA A 175 -4.39 -2.08 16.13
C ALA A 175 -5.30 -1.68 14.95
N MET A 176 -5.12 -0.48 14.38
CA MET A 176 -5.92 -0.02 13.26
C MET A 176 -5.68 -0.82 11.98
N CYS A 177 -4.42 -1.14 11.68
CA CYS A 177 -4.06 -2.01 10.56
C CYS A 177 -4.66 -3.42 10.70
N GLY A 178 -4.66 -3.98 11.91
CA GLY A 178 -5.31 -5.26 12.18
C GLY A 178 -6.80 -5.23 11.89
N LEU A 179 -7.50 -4.17 12.31
CA LEU A 179 -8.93 -4.00 12.08
C LEU A 179 -9.26 -3.86 10.58
N ILE A 180 -8.53 -3.00 9.86
CA ILE A 180 -8.74 -2.76 8.43
C ILE A 180 -8.46 -4.05 7.63
N SER A 181 -7.37 -4.74 7.96
CA SER A 181 -7.00 -5.99 7.29
C SER A 181 -8.06 -7.08 7.49
N LEU A 182 -8.66 -7.18 8.68
CA LEU A 182 -9.74 -8.14 8.95
C LEU A 182 -10.96 -7.87 8.05
N VAL A 183 -11.41 -6.62 7.96
CA VAL A 183 -12.55 -6.23 7.10
C VAL A 183 -12.24 -6.48 5.63
N ASN A 184 -11.03 -6.12 5.19
CA ASN A 184 -10.60 -6.34 3.81
C ASN A 184 -10.51 -7.83 3.47
N LEU A 185 -9.94 -8.66 4.34
CA LEU A 185 -9.83 -10.10 4.14
C LEU A 185 -11.20 -10.75 4.03
N PHE A 186 -12.15 -10.35 4.88
CA PHE A 186 -13.53 -10.81 4.78
C PHE A 186 -14.16 -10.44 3.43
N SER A 187 -13.92 -9.22 2.96
CA SER A 187 -14.39 -8.74 1.65
C SER A 187 -13.78 -9.52 0.48
N LEU A 188 -12.48 -9.82 0.55
CA LEU A 188 -11.79 -10.67 -0.43
C LEU A 188 -12.35 -12.09 -0.47
N ILE A 189 -12.70 -12.66 0.68
CA ILE A 189 -13.36 -13.97 0.74
C ILE A 189 -14.72 -13.94 0.04
N LEU A 190 -15.49 -12.85 0.13
CA LEU A 190 -16.74 -12.72 -0.61
C LEU A 190 -16.52 -12.52 -2.12
N LEU A 191 -15.48 -11.79 -2.50
CA LEU A 191 -15.13 -11.45 -3.88
C LEU A 191 -14.20 -12.46 -4.57
N TYR A 192 -13.89 -13.60 -3.94
CA TYR A 192 -12.92 -14.55 -4.49
C TYR A 192 -13.32 -15.07 -5.88
N LYS A 193 -14.62 -15.29 -6.10
CA LYS A 193 -15.14 -15.82 -7.38
C LYS A 193 -14.89 -14.85 -8.54
N PRO A 194 -15.38 -13.60 -8.51
CA PRO A 194 -15.12 -12.66 -9.60
C PRO A 194 -13.62 -12.40 -9.76
N ALA A 195 -12.83 -12.32 -8.67
CA ALA A 195 -11.39 -12.14 -8.76
C ALA A 195 -10.68 -13.25 -9.56
N ILE A 196 -10.99 -14.53 -9.28
CA ILE A 196 -10.39 -15.66 -10.00
C ILE A 196 -10.85 -15.70 -11.46
N ILE A 197 -12.13 -15.40 -11.73
CA ILE A 197 -12.67 -15.37 -13.09
C ILE A 197 -11.94 -14.32 -13.92
N THR A 198 -11.80 -13.11 -13.39
CA THR A 198 -11.08 -12.00 -14.02
C THR A 198 -9.62 -12.35 -14.29
N LEU A 199 -8.94 -13.03 -13.36
CA LEU A 199 -7.56 -13.47 -13.59
C LEU A 199 -7.46 -14.52 -14.71
N LYS A 200 -8.37 -15.49 -14.73
CA LYS A 200 -8.38 -16.53 -15.79
C LYS A 200 -8.68 -15.94 -17.16
N ASP A 201 -9.55 -14.93 -17.22
CA ASP A 201 -9.83 -14.21 -18.47
C ASP A 201 -8.58 -13.50 -18.99
N TYR A 202 -7.89 -12.76 -18.11
CA TYR A 202 -6.62 -12.12 -18.43
C TYR A 202 -5.59 -13.10 -19.00
N GLU A 203 -5.35 -14.23 -18.32
CA GLU A 203 -4.40 -15.25 -18.77
C GLU A 203 -4.81 -15.89 -20.09
N LYS A 204 -6.12 -16.08 -20.33
CA LYS A 204 -6.64 -16.65 -21.56
C LYS A 204 -6.36 -15.72 -22.74
N GLN A 205 -6.65 -14.43 -22.60
CA GLN A 205 -6.40 -13.44 -23.65
C GLN A 205 -4.89 -13.30 -23.93
N LEU A 206 -4.06 -13.29 -22.89
CA LEU A 206 -2.60 -13.21 -23.03
C LEU A 206 -2.02 -14.45 -23.75
N LYS A 207 -2.52 -15.66 -23.45
CA LYS A 207 -2.13 -16.90 -24.14
C LYS A 207 -2.49 -16.91 -25.63
N MET A 208 -3.49 -16.13 -26.02
CA MET A 208 -3.90 -15.95 -27.42
C MET A 208 -3.10 -14.85 -28.13
N GLY A 209 -2.15 -14.20 -27.45
CA GLY A 209 -1.34 -13.11 -28.00
C GLY A 209 -2.10 -11.78 -28.13
N LEU A 210 -3.25 -11.66 -27.47
CA LEU A 210 -4.04 -10.42 -27.43
C LEU A 210 -3.58 -9.54 -26.29
N ASP A 211 -3.73 -8.22 -26.45
CA ASP A 211 -3.66 -7.32 -25.30
C ASP A 211 -4.98 -7.42 -24.50
N PRO A 212 -4.96 -7.84 -23.22
CA PRO A 212 -6.19 -8.17 -22.53
C PRO A 212 -7.13 -6.97 -22.29
N VAL A 213 -8.41 -7.18 -22.55
CA VAL A 213 -9.52 -6.21 -22.37
C VAL A 213 -10.62 -6.84 -21.52
N PHE A 214 -11.15 -6.10 -20.55
CA PHE A 214 -12.12 -6.65 -19.60
C PHE A 214 -13.57 -6.37 -19.98
N ILE A 215 -14.32 -7.40 -20.36
CA ILE A 215 -15.75 -7.29 -20.67
C ILE A 215 -16.57 -7.92 -19.53
N PRO A 216 -17.20 -7.10 -18.65
CA PRO A 216 -17.88 -7.59 -17.45
C PRO A 216 -19.14 -8.42 -17.75
N GLU A 217 -19.84 -8.13 -18.85
CA GLU A 217 -21.10 -8.79 -19.25
C GLU A 217 -20.92 -10.30 -19.49
N LYS A 218 -19.78 -10.67 -20.09
CA LYS A 218 -19.40 -12.06 -20.37
C LYS A 218 -19.36 -12.93 -19.12
N TYR A 219 -19.03 -12.34 -17.98
CA TYR A 219 -18.84 -13.03 -16.71
C TYR A 219 -19.92 -12.73 -15.67
N LYS A 220 -21.01 -12.04 -16.08
CA LYS A 220 -22.12 -11.63 -15.21
C LYS A 220 -21.64 -10.86 -13.97
N ILE A 221 -20.62 -10.02 -14.14
CA ILE A 221 -20.11 -9.17 -13.06
C ILE A 221 -20.98 -7.91 -13.03
N GLU A 222 -21.84 -7.82 -12.02
CA GLU A 222 -22.73 -6.68 -11.81
C GLU A 222 -21.98 -5.42 -11.35
N ASN A 223 -22.56 -4.24 -11.61
CA ASN A 223 -22.02 -2.93 -11.21
C ASN A 223 -20.64 -2.57 -11.80
N ALA A 224 -20.31 -3.09 -12.98
CA ALA A 224 -19.04 -2.86 -13.68
C ALA A 224 -19.18 -2.04 -14.98
N GLU A 225 -20.28 -1.29 -15.14
CA GLU A 225 -20.62 -0.51 -16.36
C GLU A 225 -19.53 0.50 -16.78
N LEU A 226 -18.75 1.01 -15.81
CA LEU A 226 -17.65 1.94 -16.08
C LEU A 226 -16.59 1.33 -17.01
N TRP A 227 -16.38 0.02 -16.96
CA TRP A 227 -15.38 -0.65 -17.80
C TRP A 227 -15.72 -0.58 -19.29
N ASN A 228 -17.00 -0.74 -19.64
CA ASN A 228 -17.45 -0.62 -21.03
C ASN A 228 -17.10 0.78 -21.58
N LYS A 229 -17.32 1.82 -20.77
CA LYS A 229 -17.01 3.20 -21.15
C LYS A 229 -15.51 3.45 -21.33
N ILE A 230 -14.68 3.01 -20.39
CA ILE A 230 -13.21 3.17 -20.47
C ILE A 230 -12.66 2.50 -21.73
N ILE A 231 -13.16 1.31 -22.05
CA ILE A 231 -12.69 0.54 -23.21
C ILE A 231 -13.09 1.23 -24.52
N GLU A 232 -14.31 1.76 -24.62
CA GLU A 232 -14.78 2.50 -25.79
C GLU A 232 -14.08 3.86 -25.97
N GLU A 233 -13.69 4.54 -24.90
CA GLU A 233 -12.99 5.83 -24.99
C GLU A 233 -11.50 5.65 -25.30
N ASP A 234 -10.81 4.78 -24.56
CA ASP A 234 -9.34 4.76 -24.52
C ASP A 234 -8.71 3.51 -25.17
N TYR A 235 -9.45 2.40 -25.36
CA TYR A 235 -8.89 1.10 -25.81
C TYR A 235 -9.62 0.48 -27.02
N ASN A 236 -9.97 1.31 -28.00
CA ASN A 236 -10.69 0.88 -29.20
C ASN A 236 -9.94 -0.16 -30.05
N THR A 237 -8.62 -0.04 -30.16
CA THR A 237 -7.80 -0.95 -30.98
C THR A 237 -7.74 -2.35 -30.38
N GLU A 238 -7.61 -2.41 -29.07
CA GLU A 238 -7.59 -3.62 -28.26
C GLU A 238 -8.96 -4.30 -28.28
N LEU A 239 -10.04 -3.52 -28.19
CA LEU A 239 -11.41 -4.00 -28.33
C LEU A 239 -11.66 -4.63 -29.72
N ASP A 240 -11.20 -4.00 -30.80
CA ASP A 240 -11.32 -4.53 -32.15
C ASP A 240 -10.54 -5.85 -32.32
N ASN A 241 -9.34 -5.93 -31.76
CA ASN A 241 -8.54 -7.15 -31.79
C ASN A 241 -9.18 -8.28 -30.96
N TYR A 242 -9.79 -7.94 -29.83
CA TYR A 242 -10.59 -8.87 -29.04
C TYR A 242 -11.78 -9.40 -29.85
N LYS A 243 -12.58 -8.52 -30.48
CA LYS A 243 -13.77 -8.89 -31.29
C LYS A 243 -13.42 -9.76 -32.50
N LYS A 244 -12.25 -9.60 -33.11
CA LYS A 244 -11.78 -10.46 -34.22
C LYS A 244 -11.57 -11.91 -33.80
N VAL A 245 -11.24 -12.16 -32.53
CA VAL A 245 -10.93 -13.50 -32.00
C VAL A 245 -12.12 -14.12 -31.29
N PHE A 246 -12.85 -13.30 -30.54
CA PHE A 246 -14.09 -13.68 -29.87
C PHE A 246 -15.24 -13.09 -30.68
N ASN A 247 -15.78 -13.85 -31.64
CA ASN A 247 -16.96 -13.51 -32.45
C ASN A 247 -18.24 -13.38 -31.55
N ASP A 248 -18.24 -12.40 -30.66
CA ASP A 248 -19.38 -12.01 -29.82
C ASP A 248 -19.89 -10.62 -30.24
#